data_AF-A0A821V196-F1
#
_entry.id   AF-A0A821V196-F1
#
_cell.length_a   1.000
_cell.length_b   1.000
_cell.length_c   1.000
_cell.angle_alpha   90.00
_cell.angle_beta   90.00
_cell.angle_gamma   90.00
#
_symmetry.space_group_name_H-M   'P 1'
#
loop_
_entity.id
_entity.type
_entity.pdbx_description
1 polymer ?
#
loop_
_entity_poly.entity_id
_entity_poly.type
_entity_poly.pdbx_seq_one_letter_code
_entity_poly.pdbx_strand_id
1 'polypeptide(L)'
;MVVGRQYTASHYNQQRTHWFENKDQLNSHKGTDAVQPITLDNIYSTCLQSLNVSTEDGHRKYHLVFNVDEANYGLLKSCGNVPDGCADDCFFGVSIDNLKPYQQDQPSNSTVSMGSRRKNLTGGEKVKKPIKDKKVKKINNDNKIKKD
;
A
#
# COMPACT_ATOMS: atom_id res chain seq x y z
N MET A 1 0.74 -1.68 5.80
CA MET A 1 1.88 -2.59 6.05
C MET A 1 2.66 -2.76 4.75
N VAL A 2 3.97 -2.57 4.76
CA VAL A 2 4.84 -2.81 3.58
C VAL A 2 5.09 -4.31 3.45
N VAL A 3 4.99 -4.86 2.24
CA VAL A 3 5.16 -6.31 1.97
C VAL A 3 6.41 -6.64 1.14
N GLY A 4 7.09 -5.62 0.63
CA GLY A 4 8.37 -5.71 -0.05
C GLY A 4 8.80 -4.35 -0.56
N ARG A 5 10.07 -4.23 -0.96
CA ARG A 5 10.60 -3.04 -1.64
C ARG A 5 11.70 -3.42 -2.62
N GLN A 6 11.90 -2.55 -3.60
CA GLN A 6 12.96 -2.66 -4.59
C GLN A 6 13.82 -1.41 -4.55
N TYR A 7 15.13 -1.57 -4.71
CA TYR A 7 16.07 -0.46 -4.82
C TYR A 7 16.88 -0.59 -6.11
N THR A 8 17.16 0.55 -6.73
CA THR A 8 18.09 0.64 -7.87
C THR A 8 18.84 1.96 -7.77
N ALA A 9 20.16 1.91 -7.83
CA ALA A 9 21.00 3.10 -7.97
C ALA A 9 21.94 2.96 -9.17
N SER A 10 22.22 4.11 -9.79
CA SER A 10 23.19 4.24 -10.88
C SER A 10 24.16 5.36 -10.50
N HIS A 11 25.43 5.03 -10.35
CA HIS A 11 26.48 6.03 -10.13
C HIS A 11 27.29 6.20 -11.41
N TYR A 12 27.68 7.44 -11.71
CA TYR A 12 28.54 7.75 -12.86
C TYR A 12 29.89 7.05 -12.64
N ASN A 13 30.22 6.07 -13.47
CA ASN A 13 31.40 5.19 -13.41
C ASN A 13 31.37 3.99 -12.43
N GLN A 14 30.21 3.56 -11.93
CA GLN A 14 30.12 2.32 -11.13
C GLN A 14 29.03 1.36 -11.65
N GLN A 15 29.11 0.11 -11.20
CA GLN A 15 28.07 -0.88 -11.47
C GLN A 15 26.73 -0.45 -10.85
N ARG A 16 25.63 -0.67 -11.57
CA ARG A 16 24.29 -0.45 -11.05
C ARG A 16 24.06 -1.38 -9.86
N THR A 17 23.71 -0.82 -8.70
CA THR A 17 23.33 -1.62 -7.55
C THR A 17 21.82 -1.80 -7.56
N HIS A 18 21.37 -3.05 -7.42
CA HIS A 18 19.96 -3.40 -7.46
C HIS A 18 19.70 -4.55 -6.50
N TRP A 19 18.62 -4.43 -5.72
CA TRP A 19 18.15 -5.52 -4.86
C TRP A 19 16.65 -5.41 -4.60
N PHE A 20 16.09 -6.51 -4.11
CA PHE A 20 14.71 -6.64 -3.66
C PHE A 20 14.68 -7.16 -2.23
N GLU A 21 13.77 -6.65 -1.43
CA GLU A 21 13.46 -7.15 -0.10
C GLU A 21 12.00 -7.61 -0.07
N ASN A 22 11.78 -8.83 0.39
CA ASN A 22 10.45 -9.32 0.71
C ASN A 22 10.07 -8.92 2.15
N LYS A 23 8.85 -9.28 2.57
CA LYS A 23 8.31 -9.01 3.90
C LYS A 23 9.25 -9.43 5.05
N ASP A 24 9.94 -10.56 4.93
CA ASP A 24 10.79 -11.10 6.00
C ASP A 24 12.18 -10.45 6.02
N GLN A 25 12.59 -9.83 4.91
CA GLN A 25 13.88 -9.17 4.72
C GLN A 25 13.76 -7.64 4.64
N LEU A 26 12.59 -7.09 4.98
CA LEU A 26 12.35 -5.65 4.95
C LEU A 26 13.37 -4.91 5.82
N ASN A 27 13.95 -3.86 5.23
CA ASN A 27 14.95 -3.00 5.85
C ASN A 27 16.23 -3.75 6.26
N SER A 28 16.61 -4.80 5.53
CA SER A 28 17.85 -5.56 5.77
C SER A 28 19.09 -4.85 5.21
N HIS A 29 18.94 -4.04 4.16
CA HIS A 29 20.05 -3.30 3.54
C HIS A 29 20.32 -1.94 4.24
N LYS A 30 20.52 -1.97 5.56
CA LYS A 30 20.86 -0.77 6.35
C LYS A 30 22.26 -0.27 6.02
N GLY A 31 22.48 1.04 6.14
CA GLY A 31 23.79 1.65 5.87
C GLY A 31 24.15 1.73 4.37
N THR A 32 23.17 1.51 3.51
CA THR A 32 23.27 1.79 2.07
C THR A 32 22.58 3.11 1.76
N ASP A 33 22.73 3.59 0.52
CA ASP A 33 22.04 4.78 0.01
C ASP A 33 20.51 4.60 -0.12
N ALA A 34 19.97 3.40 0.16
CA ALA A 34 18.55 3.15 0.12
C ALA A 34 17.80 3.79 1.30
N VAL A 35 16.82 4.62 0.98
CA VAL A 35 15.90 5.21 1.94
C VAL A 35 15.10 4.11 2.63
N GLN A 36 14.89 4.26 3.95
CA GLN A 36 14.08 3.33 4.73
C GLN A 36 12.64 3.23 4.18
N PRO A 37 11.95 2.08 4.34
CA PRO A 37 10.56 1.98 3.92
C PRO A 37 9.71 3.04 4.62
N ILE A 38 9.00 3.84 3.83
CA ILE A 38 8.08 4.87 4.31
C ILE A 38 6.66 4.38 4.04
N THR A 39 5.77 4.52 5.03
CA THR A 39 4.35 4.22 4.86
C THR A 39 3.58 5.44 4.36
N LEU A 40 2.37 5.22 3.86
CA LEU A 40 1.49 6.33 3.47
C LEU A 40 1.22 7.25 4.66
N ASP A 41 0.98 6.71 5.87
CA ASP A 41 0.75 7.52 7.07
C ASP A 41 1.95 8.41 7.42
N ASN A 42 3.18 7.91 7.22
CA ASN A 42 4.38 8.71 7.37
C ASN A 42 4.41 9.86 6.36
N ILE A 43 4.03 9.59 5.10
CA ILE A 43 3.97 10.63 4.05
C ILE A 43 2.97 11.74 4.44
N TYR A 44 1.77 11.38 4.87
CA TYR A 44 0.77 12.37 5.31
C TYR A 44 1.21 13.11 6.57
N SER A 45 1.96 12.47 7.47
CA SER A 45 2.53 13.13 8.64
C SER A 45 3.62 14.15 8.25
N THR A 46 4.52 13.77 7.33
CA THR A 46 5.53 14.68 6.77
C THR A 46 4.88 15.86 6.05
N CYS A 47 3.79 15.61 5.33
CA CYS A 47 2.98 16.63 4.68
C CYS A 47 2.43 17.67 5.67
N LEU A 48 1.86 17.20 6.78
CA LEU A 48 1.35 18.10 7.80
C LEU A 48 2.47 18.96 8.41
N GLN A 49 3.64 18.37 8.64
CA GLN A 49 4.82 19.09 9.14
C GLN A 49 5.33 20.13 8.15
N SER A 50 5.37 19.82 6.86
CA SER A 50 5.82 20.78 5.84
C SER A 50 4.83 21.94 5.66
N LEU A 51 3.56 21.75 5.98
CA LEU A 51 2.58 22.84 5.99
C LEU A 51 2.61 23.67 7.27
N ASN A 52 3.20 23.17 8.35
CA ASN A 52 3.30 23.86 9.64
C ASN A 52 4.46 24.87 9.65
N VAL A 53 4.37 25.87 8.78
CA VAL A 53 5.33 26.98 8.72
C VAL A 53 4.99 28.03 9.77
N SER A 54 5.89 28.23 10.73
CA SER A 54 5.76 29.33 11.70
C SER A 54 6.14 30.64 11.05
N THR A 55 5.28 31.65 11.21
CA THR A 55 5.53 33.03 10.78
C THR A 55 6.10 33.87 11.93
N GLU A 56 6.75 33.26 12.92
CA GLU A 56 7.24 33.90 14.15
C GLU A 56 8.05 35.19 13.91
N ASP A 57 8.74 35.31 12.77
CA ASP A 57 9.51 36.51 12.43
C ASP A 57 8.72 37.56 11.62
N GLY A 58 7.44 37.34 11.28
CA GLY A 58 6.55 38.26 10.54
C GLY A 58 6.95 38.62 9.11
N HIS A 59 8.17 38.27 8.69
CA HIS A 59 8.77 38.72 7.42
C HIS A 59 8.82 37.65 6.34
N ARG A 60 8.71 36.36 6.70
CA ARG A 60 8.74 35.26 5.73
C ARG A 60 7.32 34.83 5.38
N LYS A 61 6.96 35.03 4.12
CA LYS A 61 5.73 34.53 3.50
C LYS A 61 6.03 33.21 2.81
N TYR A 62 5.01 32.37 2.74
CA TYR A 62 5.10 31.04 2.16
C TYR A 62 3.88 30.79 1.28
N HIS A 63 4.11 30.21 0.11
CA HIS A 63 3.08 29.62 -0.73
C HIS A 63 2.89 28.16 -0.31
N LEU A 64 1.72 27.84 0.21
CA LEU A 64 1.36 26.47 0.56
C LEU A 64 0.86 25.73 -0.69
N VAL A 65 1.30 24.49 -0.83
CA VAL A 65 0.89 23.59 -1.91
C VAL A 65 0.21 22.41 -1.26
N PHE A 66 -0.98 22.06 -1.77
CA PHE A 66 -1.68 20.83 -1.40
C PHE A 66 -2.50 20.38 -2.61
N ASN A 67 -2.08 19.30 -3.24
CA ASN A 67 -2.74 18.71 -4.39
C ASN A 67 -3.05 17.24 -4.11
N VAL A 68 -4.19 16.79 -4.58
CA VAL A 68 -4.61 15.40 -4.56
C VAL A 68 -4.76 14.88 -5.98
N ASP A 69 -4.56 13.58 -6.15
CA ASP A 69 -4.75 12.87 -7.41
C ASP A 69 -6.13 12.21 -7.41
N GLU A 70 -7.09 12.82 -8.10
CA GLU A 70 -8.47 12.31 -8.20
C GLU A 70 -8.53 10.94 -8.87
N ALA A 71 -7.63 10.65 -9.82
CA ALA A 71 -7.58 9.36 -10.49
C ALA A 71 -7.10 8.26 -9.54
N ASN A 72 -6.34 8.62 -8.51
CA ASN A 72 -5.87 7.73 -7.46
C ASN A 72 -6.66 7.92 -6.17
N TYR A 73 -8.00 7.89 -6.24
CA TYR A 73 -8.90 7.91 -5.08
C TYR A 73 -8.75 9.15 -4.19
N GLY A 74 -8.32 10.28 -4.75
CA GLY A 74 -8.09 11.51 -3.99
C GLY A 74 -6.87 11.45 -3.06
N LEU A 75 -5.92 10.56 -3.35
CA LEU A 75 -4.70 10.44 -2.55
C LEU A 75 -3.77 11.62 -2.81
N LEU A 76 -2.94 11.95 -1.83
CA LEU A 76 -1.96 13.02 -1.90
C LEU A 76 -1.10 12.92 -3.17
N LYS A 77 -1.08 13.99 -3.97
CA LYS A 77 -0.19 14.15 -5.13
C LYS A 77 1.04 14.95 -4.75
N SER A 78 0.85 16.09 -4.10
CA SER A 78 1.95 16.89 -3.56
C SER A 78 1.48 17.74 -2.40
N CYS A 79 2.37 17.99 -1.45
CA CYS A 79 2.14 19.02 -0.45
C CYS A 79 3.42 19.54 0.17
N GLY A 80 3.38 20.80 0.57
CA GLY A 80 4.55 21.47 1.12
C GLY A 80 4.40 22.98 1.09
N ASN A 81 5.53 23.64 1.20
CA ASN A 81 5.60 25.09 1.11
C ASN A 81 6.74 25.53 0.18
N VAL A 82 6.61 26.73 -0.35
CA VAL A 82 7.65 27.45 -1.07
C VAL A 82 7.78 28.83 -0.43
N PRO A 83 8.95 29.21 0.10
CA PRO A 83 9.17 30.56 0.61
C PRO A 83 9.03 31.61 -0.49
N ASP A 84 8.43 32.76 -0.17
CA ASP A 84 8.36 33.89 -1.10
C ASP A 84 9.77 34.36 -1.50
N GLY A 85 9.94 34.69 -2.79
CA GLY A 85 11.21 35.15 -3.33
C GLY A 85 12.28 34.06 -3.47
N CYS A 86 11.90 32.79 -3.33
CA CYS A 86 12.80 31.69 -3.59
C CYS A 86 13.02 31.49 -5.11
N ALA A 87 14.25 31.14 -5.47
CA ALA A 87 14.67 30.90 -6.85
C ALA A 87 14.24 29.47 -7.30
N ASP A 88 15.03 28.84 -8.18
CA ASP A 88 14.77 27.47 -8.63
C ASP A 88 15.02 26.46 -7.49
N ASP A 89 14.19 25.41 -7.42
CA ASP A 89 14.34 24.24 -6.51
C ASP A 89 14.08 24.43 -5.00
N CYS A 90 13.11 25.28 -4.65
CA CYS A 90 12.79 25.62 -3.26
C CYS A 90 11.56 24.91 -2.64
N PHE A 91 11.05 23.85 -3.26
CA PHE A 91 9.87 23.17 -2.73
C PHE A 91 10.23 22.30 -1.52
N PHE A 92 9.65 22.60 -0.36
CA PHE A 92 9.83 21.81 0.86
C PHE A 92 8.59 20.98 1.14
N GLY A 93 8.66 19.66 0.89
CA GLY A 93 7.55 18.77 1.17
C GLY A 93 7.65 17.43 0.47
N VAL A 94 6.49 16.89 0.09
CA VAL A 94 6.32 15.59 -0.56
C VAL A 94 5.71 15.79 -1.94
N SER A 95 6.25 15.11 -2.94
CA SER A 95 5.57 14.85 -4.22
C SER A 95 5.52 13.35 -4.47
N ILE A 96 4.37 12.84 -4.92
CA ILE A 96 4.16 11.44 -5.29
C ILE A 96 3.93 11.39 -6.80
N ASP A 97 4.89 10.85 -7.53
CA ASP A 97 4.79 10.79 -9.00
C ASP A 97 3.83 9.68 -9.46
N ASN A 98 3.93 8.51 -8.84
CA ASN A 98 3.13 7.35 -9.21
C ASN A 98 2.75 6.57 -7.96
N LEU A 99 1.45 6.36 -7.77
CA LEU A 99 0.91 5.51 -6.73
C LEU A 99 -0.02 4.50 -7.39
N LYS A 100 0.25 3.22 -7.18
CA LYS A 100 -0.61 2.14 -7.65
C LYS A 100 -1.06 1.32 -6.45
N PRO A 101 -2.36 1.01 -6.33
CA PRO A 101 -2.82 0.04 -5.34
C PRO A 101 -2.05 -1.26 -5.54
N TYR A 102 -1.56 -1.86 -4.46
CA TYR A 102 -0.99 -3.20 -4.53
C TYR A 102 -2.10 -4.18 -4.95
N GLN A 103 -2.02 -4.70 -6.17
CA GLN A 103 -2.85 -5.81 -6.60
C GLN A 103 -2.13 -7.09 -6.20
N GLN A 104 -2.69 -7.84 -5.25
CA GLN A 104 -2.24 -9.21 -5.03
C GLN A 104 -2.53 -9.98 -6.31
N ASP A 105 -1.49 -10.48 -6.97
CA ASP A 105 -1.63 -11.46 -8.03
C ASP A 105 -2.48 -12.62 -7.47
N GLN A 106 -3.75 -12.68 -7.88
CA GLN A 106 -4.55 -13.88 -7.68
C GLN A 106 -3.89 -14.95 -8.55
N PRO A 107 -3.58 -16.15 -8.02
CA PRO A 107 -3.05 -17.21 -8.86
C PRO A 107 -4.06 -17.42 -10.00
N SER A 108 -3.61 -17.22 -11.24
CA SER A 108 -4.39 -17.62 -12.39
C SER A 108 -4.71 -19.09 -12.20
N ASN A 109 -6.00 -19.41 -12.07
CA ASN A 109 -6.47 -20.78 -12.08
C ASN A 109 -6.08 -21.38 -13.42
N SER A 110 -4.86 -21.91 -13.52
CA SER A 110 -4.46 -22.82 -14.56
C SER A 110 -5.27 -24.09 -14.30
N THR A 111 -6.43 -24.17 -14.93
CA THR A 111 -7.13 -25.43 -15.14
C THR A 111 -6.15 -26.39 -15.80
N VAL A 112 -5.53 -27.24 -14.98
CA VAL A 112 -4.84 -28.44 -15.45
C VAL A 112 -5.91 -29.27 -16.14
N SER A 113 -5.88 -29.26 -17.48
CA SER A 113 -6.63 -30.20 -18.31
C SER A 113 -6.11 -31.61 -17.99
N MET A 114 -6.73 -32.27 -17.02
CA MET A 114 -6.54 -33.70 -16.82
C MET A 114 -7.13 -34.40 -18.04
N GLY A 115 -6.25 -34.91 -18.90
CA GLY A 115 -6.63 -35.71 -20.05
C GLY A 115 -7.55 -36.86 -19.65
N SER A 116 -8.67 -36.96 -20.37
CA SER A 116 -9.59 -38.09 -20.31
C SER A 116 -8.87 -39.41 -20.57
N ARG A 117 -8.59 -40.16 -19.51
CA ARG A 117 -8.44 -41.63 -19.55
C ARG A 117 -9.38 -42.24 -18.51
N ARG A 118 -10.65 -42.41 -18.88
CA ARG A 118 -11.52 -43.38 -18.19
C ARG A 118 -11.37 -44.73 -18.86
N LYS A 119 -10.68 -45.65 -18.18
CA LYS A 119 -10.80 -47.09 -18.40
C LYS A 119 -12.18 -47.51 -17.89
N ASN A 120 -12.90 -48.28 -18.71
CA ASN A 120 -14.07 -49.04 -18.31
C ASN A 120 -13.72 -49.96 -17.14
N LEU A 121 -14.50 -49.92 -16.05
CA LEU A 121 -14.68 -51.03 -15.12
C LEU A 121 -16.08 -50.96 -14.54
N THR A 122 -16.81 -52.03 -14.82
CA THR A 122 -18.11 -52.43 -14.30
C THR A 122 -18.03 -52.76 -12.81
N GLY A 123 -19.12 -52.51 -12.08
CA GLY A 123 -19.29 -52.97 -10.70
C GLY A 123 -20.02 -51.93 -9.85
N GLY A 124 -21.33 -52.12 -9.65
CA GLY A 124 -22.15 -51.20 -8.87
C GLY A 124 -22.02 -51.39 -7.37
N GLU A 125 -22.19 -50.31 -6.60
CA GLU A 125 -22.76 -50.40 -5.25
C GLU A 125 -23.39 -49.07 -4.78
N LYS A 126 -24.70 -49.12 -4.58
CA LYS A 126 -25.59 -48.44 -3.61
C LYS A 126 -25.39 -46.94 -3.29
N VAL A 127 -26.36 -46.17 -3.78
CA VAL A 127 -26.77 -44.83 -3.33
C VAL A 127 -27.20 -44.84 -1.86
N LYS A 128 -26.58 -44.00 -1.01
CA LYS A 128 -27.15 -43.57 0.28
C LYS A 128 -27.46 -42.07 0.25
N LYS A 129 -28.69 -41.77 0.68
CA LYS A 129 -29.40 -40.47 0.68
C LYS A 129 -28.77 -39.40 1.61
N PRO A 130 -29.07 -38.11 1.40
CA PRO A 130 -28.46 -36.99 2.13
C PRO A 130 -29.01 -36.81 3.55
N ILE A 131 -28.13 -36.41 4.48
CA ILE A 131 -28.47 -36.05 5.86
C ILE A 131 -28.82 -34.55 5.91
N LYS A 132 -29.98 -34.27 6.50
CA LYS A 132 -30.64 -32.97 6.62
C LYS A 132 -30.02 -32.07 7.71
N ASP A 133 -29.98 -30.78 7.40
CA ASP A 133 -30.18 -29.58 8.22
C ASP A 133 -29.95 -29.68 9.74
N LYS A 134 -28.92 -28.98 10.23
CA LYS A 134 -28.84 -28.53 11.62
C LYS A 134 -28.92 -27.00 11.70
N LYS A 135 -29.99 -26.57 12.39
CA LYS A 135 -30.40 -25.22 12.78
C LYS A 135 -29.24 -24.29 13.16
N VAL A 136 -29.19 -23.14 12.48
CA VAL A 136 -28.51 -21.92 12.94
C VAL A 136 -29.27 -21.36 14.15
N LYS A 137 -28.60 -21.20 15.29
CA LYS A 137 -29.12 -20.45 16.44
C LYS A 137 -28.86 -18.96 16.21
N LYS A 138 -29.94 -18.16 16.18
CA LYS A 138 -29.90 -16.69 16.23
C LYS A 138 -29.37 -16.25 17.60
N ILE A 139 -28.42 -15.34 17.62
CA ILE A 139 -28.02 -14.58 18.80
C ILE A 139 -28.61 -13.17 18.62
N ASN A 140 -29.53 -12.79 19.51
CA ASN A 140 -30.01 -11.41 19.64
C ASN A 140 -29.11 -10.68 20.64
N ASN A 141 -28.56 -9.53 20.26
CA ASN A 141 -27.86 -8.62 21.16
C ASN A 141 -28.72 -7.35 21.33
N ASP A 142 -29.55 -7.35 22.38
CA ASP A 142 -30.21 -6.15 22.88
C ASP A 142 -29.29 -5.51 23.94
N ASN A 143 -28.44 -4.56 23.54
CA ASN A 143 -27.73 -3.72 24.50
C ASN A 143 -28.42 -2.36 24.62
N LYS A 144 -29.14 -2.25 25.74
CA LYS A 144 -29.94 -1.14 26.23
C LYS A 144 -29.02 -0.01 26.72
N ILE A 145 -29.16 1.16 26.09
CA ILE A 145 -28.56 2.42 26.53
C ILE A 145 -29.19 2.83 27.87
N LYS A 146 -28.37 3.05 28.90
CA LYS A 146 -28.74 3.85 30.08
C LYS A 146 -27.90 5.12 30.06
N LYS A 147 -28.59 6.26 30.03
CA LYS A 147 -28.06 7.58 30.33
C LYS A 147 -28.33 7.83 31.82
N ASP A 148 -27.32 8.26 32.54
CA ASP A 148 -27.44 9.07 33.76
C ASP A 148 -26.55 10.31 33.54
#